data_AF-A0A924U920-F1
#
_entry.id   AF-A0A924U920-F1
#
_cell.length_a   1.000
_cell.length_b   1.000
_cell.length_c   1.000
_cell.angle_alpha   90.00
_cell.angle_beta   90.00
_cell.angle_gamma   90.00
#
_symmetry.space_group_name_H-M   'P 1'
#
loop_
_entity.id
_entity.type
_entity.pdbx_description
1 polymer ?
#
loop_
_entity_poly.entity_id
_entity_poly.type
_entity_poly.pdbx_seq_one_letter_code
_entity_poly.pdbx_strand_id
1 'polypeptide(L)'
;MTQDAPVYGLWLLVAANSVIFIMFAFSFGKPQSPRDWRSFGMFRGFIGALFAEMYGFPLSIYLMSGWLQTKYPSLDLMSHDEGHLWSTMFGLTGNPHLSVLHIISFVFIGGGFMYVHLAHTEEAEARKTFDEGYDRYGAQVPGWFPRLRRPRTDRGLV
;
A
#
# COMPACT_ATOMS: atom_id res chain seq x y z
N MET A 1 -34.16 16.37 -13.23
CA MET A 1 -32.73 16.65 -13.49
C MET A 1 -31.99 16.39 -12.20
N THR A 2 -31.54 15.16 -11.97
CA THR A 2 -30.51 14.90 -10.96
C THR A 2 -29.27 15.64 -11.44
N GLN A 3 -28.83 16.66 -10.69
CA GLN A 3 -27.51 17.24 -10.93
C GLN A 3 -26.52 16.18 -10.50
N ASP A 4 -25.87 15.53 -11.46
CA ASP A 4 -24.72 14.68 -11.17
C ASP A 4 -23.68 15.58 -10.51
N ALA A 5 -23.32 15.26 -9.26
CA ALA A 5 -22.38 16.06 -8.50
C ALA A 5 -21.05 16.14 -9.27
N PRO A 6 -20.33 17.28 -9.25
CA PRO A 6 -19.03 17.39 -9.85
C PRO A 6 -18.12 16.33 -9.23
N VAL A 7 -17.60 15.51 -10.11
CA VAL A 7 -17.16 14.16 -9.81
C VAL A 7 -15.62 14.21 -9.61
N TYR A 8 -14.93 15.00 -10.44
CA TYR A 8 -13.55 15.45 -10.28
C TYR A 8 -13.49 16.98 -10.12
N GLY A 9 -12.30 17.54 -9.91
CA GLY A 9 -12.09 18.99 -9.70
C GLY A 9 -12.42 19.49 -8.29
N LEU A 10 -12.62 18.57 -7.35
CA LEU A 10 -12.94 18.82 -5.95
C LEU A 10 -11.68 19.19 -5.14
N TRP A 11 -10.95 20.22 -5.59
CA TRP A 11 -9.67 20.62 -4.99
C TRP A 11 -9.76 21.01 -3.51
N LEU A 12 -10.91 21.49 -3.05
CA LEU A 12 -11.15 21.73 -1.64
C LEU A 12 -11.10 20.43 -0.83
N LEU A 13 -11.70 19.35 -1.33
CA LEU A 13 -11.63 18.02 -0.71
C LEU A 13 -10.20 17.46 -0.77
N VAL A 14 -9.47 17.68 -1.88
CA VAL A 14 -8.05 17.31 -1.98
C VAL A 14 -7.25 17.98 -0.84
N ALA A 15 -7.38 19.30 -0.71
CA ALA A 15 -6.66 20.08 0.28
C ALA A 15 -7.07 19.69 1.70
N ALA A 16 -8.38 19.62 1.98
CA ALA A 16 -8.90 19.30 3.31
C ALA A 16 -8.47 17.91 3.77
N ASN A 17 -8.67 16.87 2.95
CA ASN A 17 -8.27 15.51 3.30
C ASN A 17 -6.74 15.40 3.45
N SER A 18 -5.96 16.01 2.54
CA SER A 18 -4.51 16.00 2.65
C SER A 18 -4.04 16.64 3.96
N VAL A 19 -4.57 17.80 4.33
CA VAL A 19 -4.20 18.49 5.57
C VAL A 19 -4.54 17.64 6.80
N ILE A 20 -5.74 17.07 6.86
CA ILE A 20 -6.17 16.23 7.98
C ILE A 20 -5.23 15.02 8.15
N PHE A 21 -4.96 14.29 7.06
CA PHE A 21 -4.08 13.12 7.10
C PHE A 21 -2.62 13.48 7.41
N ILE A 22 -2.11 14.58 6.87
CA ILE A 22 -0.75 15.05 7.14
C ILE A 22 -0.60 15.50 8.59
N MET A 23 -1.58 16.23 9.14
CA MET A 23 -1.59 16.62 10.55
C MET A 23 -1.67 15.40 11.47
N PHE A 24 -2.54 14.44 11.13
CA PHE A 24 -2.63 13.17 11.84
C PHE A 24 -1.29 12.43 11.82
N ALA A 25 -0.68 12.24 10.66
CA ALA A 25 0.61 11.58 10.54
C ALA A 25 1.74 12.31 11.27
N PHE A 26 1.72 13.65 11.29
CA PHE A 26 2.69 14.46 12.05
C PHE A 26 2.61 14.19 13.55
N SER A 27 1.40 13.97 14.09
CA SER A 27 1.15 13.64 15.50
C SER A 27 1.91 12.37 15.94
N PHE A 28 2.00 11.37 15.07
CA PHE A 28 2.71 10.12 15.35
C PHE A 28 4.20 10.18 14.96
N GLY A 29 4.51 10.76 13.81
CA GLY A 29 5.85 10.71 13.22
C GLY A 29 6.88 11.59 13.92
N LYS A 30 6.46 12.71 14.52
CA LYS A 30 7.30 13.66 15.29
C LYS A 30 8.74 13.80 14.74
N PRO A 31 8.93 14.22 13.48
CA PRO A 31 10.24 14.21 12.82
C PRO A 31 11.26 15.08 13.56
N GLN A 32 12.38 14.49 14.01
CA GLN A 32 13.41 15.19 14.81
C GLN A 32 14.71 15.43 14.04
N SER A 33 15.05 14.58 13.07
CA SER A 33 16.28 14.71 12.26
C SER A 33 16.01 15.21 10.84
N PRO A 34 17.01 15.78 10.14
CA PRO A 34 16.87 16.16 8.72
C PRO A 34 16.46 14.99 7.80
N ARG A 35 16.81 13.75 8.16
CA ARG A 35 16.41 12.55 7.42
C ARG A 35 14.93 12.22 7.63
N ASP A 36 14.43 12.43 8.84
CA ASP A 36 13.01 12.25 9.15
C ASP A 36 12.17 13.27 8.40
N TRP A 37 12.63 14.52 8.31
CA TRP A 37 11.98 15.56 7.50
C TRP A 37 11.94 15.24 6.01
N ARG A 38 13.00 14.62 5.47
CA ARG A 38 13.02 14.15 4.07
C ARG A 38 12.03 13.02 3.84
N SER A 39 12.01 12.03 4.73
CA SER A 39 11.08 10.90 4.66
C SER A 39 9.63 11.34 4.82
N PHE A 40 9.38 12.24 5.77
CA PHE A 40 8.08 12.85 6.00
C PHE A 40 7.66 13.77 4.84
N GLY A 41 8.61 14.42 4.16
CA GLY A 41 8.37 15.14 2.91
C GLY A 41 7.83 14.23 1.79
N MET A 42 8.48 13.09 1.56
CA MET A 42 8.02 12.11 0.58
C MET A 42 6.63 11.57 0.92
N PHE A 43 6.38 11.27 2.20
CA PHE A 43 5.06 10.85 2.67
C PHE A 43 3.97 11.89 2.41
N ARG A 44 4.22 13.16 2.77
CA ARG A 44 3.27 14.27 2.52
C ARG A 44 2.97 14.47 1.03
N GLY A 45 4.01 14.40 0.19
CA GLY A 45 3.86 14.47 -1.26
C GLY A 45 3.00 13.33 -1.80
N PHE A 46 3.22 12.11 -1.31
CA PHE A 46 2.41 10.94 -1.66
C PHE A 46 0.93 11.10 -1.25
N ILE A 47 0.66 11.58 -0.03
CA ILE A 47 -0.71 11.84 0.42
C ILE A 47 -1.41 12.88 -0.47
N GLY A 48 -0.72 13.97 -0.80
CA GLY A 48 -1.25 14.99 -1.72
C GLY A 48 -1.54 14.41 -3.10
N ALA A 49 -0.65 13.57 -3.64
CA ALA A 49 -0.84 12.90 -4.91
C ALA A 49 -2.02 11.91 -4.89
N LEU A 50 -2.19 11.12 -3.83
CA LEU A 50 -3.33 10.20 -3.68
C LEU A 50 -4.67 10.92 -3.71
N PHE A 51 -4.81 12.00 -2.93
CA PHE A 51 -6.07 12.74 -2.90
C PHE A 51 -6.29 13.54 -4.18
N ALA A 52 -5.23 14.08 -4.80
CA ALA A 52 -5.32 14.72 -6.11
C ALA A 52 -5.79 13.74 -7.18
N GLU A 53 -5.28 12.50 -7.17
CA GLU A 53 -5.72 11.43 -8.08
C GLU A 53 -7.21 11.12 -7.93
N MET A 54 -7.71 11.07 -6.68
CA MET A 54 -9.07 10.63 -6.40
C MET A 54 -10.13 11.73 -6.55
N TYR A 55 -9.81 12.97 -6.16
CA TYR A 55 -10.78 14.07 -6.12
C TYR A 55 -10.44 15.21 -7.09
N GLY A 56 -9.19 15.33 -7.49
CA GLY A 56 -8.69 16.43 -8.32
C GLY A 56 -8.76 16.10 -9.80
N PHE A 57 -7.79 15.32 -10.27
CA PHE A 57 -7.67 14.91 -11.66
C PHE A 57 -7.06 13.50 -11.71
N PRO A 58 -7.66 12.54 -12.45
CA PRO A 58 -7.19 11.16 -12.50
C PRO A 58 -5.94 11.05 -13.39
N LEU A 59 -4.77 11.37 -12.83
CA LEU A 59 -3.49 11.43 -13.55
C LEU A 59 -3.09 10.07 -14.11
N SER A 60 -3.37 8.97 -13.41
CA SER A 60 -3.00 7.61 -13.87
C SER A 60 -3.79 7.23 -15.12
N ILE A 61 -5.10 7.53 -15.12
CA ILE A 61 -5.96 7.28 -16.28
C ILE A 61 -5.56 8.22 -17.42
N TYR A 62 -5.32 9.51 -17.12
CA TYR A 62 -4.88 10.48 -18.12
C TYR A 62 -3.58 10.06 -18.81
N LEU A 63 -2.57 9.61 -18.05
CA LEU A 63 -1.30 9.13 -18.60
C LEU A 63 -1.49 7.91 -19.51
N MET A 64 -2.38 6.99 -19.13
CA MET A 64 -2.64 5.76 -19.87
C MET A 64 -3.68 5.92 -20.98
N SER A 65 -4.37 7.07 -21.04
CA SER A 65 -5.51 7.31 -21.94
C SER A 65 -5.18 7.06 -23.41
N GLY A 66 -4.02 7.48 -23.89
CA GLY A 66 -3.63 7.28 -25.29
C GLY A 66 -3.53 5.79 -25.67
N TRP A 67 -2.96 4.96 -24.79
CA TRP A 67 -2.90 3.52 -24.99
C TRP A 67 -4.28 2.87 -24.83
N LEU A 68 -5.02 3.30 -23.80
CA LEU A 68 -6.30 2.70 -23.43
C LEU A 68 -7.39 2.99 -24.46
N GLN A 69 -7.46 4.21 -25.01
CA GLN A 69 -8.37 4.59 -26.11
C GLN A 69 -8.05 3.84 -27.41
N THR A 70 -6.77 3.59 -27.69
CA THR A 70 -6.37 2.84 -28.90
C THR A 70 -6.84 1.38 -28.83
N LYS A 71 -6.85 0.79 -27.63
CA LYS A 71 -7.19 -0.63 -27.42
C LYS A 71 -8.66 -0.87 -27.09
N TYR A 72 -9.32 0.10 -26.47
CA TYR A 72 -10.73 0.03 -26.05
C TYR A 72 -11.45 1.35 -26.39
N PRO A 73 -11.99 1.49 -27.62
CA PRO A 73 -12.53 2.75 -28.11
C PRO A 73 -13.86 3.18 -27.47
N SER A 74 -14.57 2.24 -26.83
CA SER A 74 -15.88 2.46 -26.20
C SER A 74 -15.80 2.71 -24.69
N LEU A 75 -14.59 2.89 -24.16
CA LEU A 75 -14.34 3.13 -22.74
C LEU A 75 -14.62 4.61 -22.43
N ASP A 76 -15.59 4.87 -21.57
CA ASP A 76 -15.64 6.17 -20.89
C ASP A 76 -14.49 6.16 -19.88
N LEU A 77 -13.56 7.12 -20.02
CA LEU A 77 -12.31 7.21 -19.26
C LEU A 77 -12.33 8.28 -18.16
N MET A 78 -13.43 9.02 -18.08
CA MET A 78 -13.60 10.13 -17.15
C MET A 78 -14.79 9.89 -16.21
N SER A 79 -15.28 8.65 -16.15
CA SER A 79 -16.41 8.22 -15.34
C SER A 79 -15.95 7.66 -13.99
N HIS A 80 -16.75 7.91 -12.95
CA HIS A 80 -16.43 7.51 -11.56
C HIS A 80 -16.46 6.01 -11.29
N ASP A 81 -17.08 5.24 -12.17
CA ASP A 81 -17.19 3.78 -12.06
C ASP A 81 -15.91 3.05 -12.54
N GLU A 82 -14.86 3.79 -12.88
CA GLU A 82 -13.58 3.26 -13.37
C GLU A 82 -12.64 2.72 -12.29
N GLY A 83 -13.10 2.54 -11.05
CA GLY A 83 -12.41 1.72 -10.04
C GLY A 83 -12.14 0.26 -10.52
N HIS A 84 -12.62 -0.10 -11.70
CA HIS A 84 -12.50 -1.40 -12.34
C HIS A 84 -11.60 -1.42 -13.58
N LEU A 85 -10.66 -0.48 -13.74
CA LEU A 85 -9.66 -0.50 -14.83
C LEU A 85 -9.08 -1.89 -15.11
N TRP A 86 -8.74 -2.65 -14.07
CA TRP A 86 -8.23 -4.01 -14.23
C TRP A 86 -9.25 -4.98 -14.84
N SER A 87 -10.54 -4.90 -14.47
CA SER A 87 -11.55 -5.73 -15.14
C SER A 87 -11.67 -5.36 -16.61
N THR A 88 -11.61 -4.07 -16.94
CA THR A 88 -11.70 -3.59 -18.32
C THR A 88 -10.46 -3.98 -19.14
N MET A 89 -9.26 -3.88 -18.58
CA MET A 89 -8.02 -4.32 -19.22
C MET A 89 -8.01 -5.83 -19.53
N PHE A 90 -8.61 -6.64 -18.66
CA PHE A 90 -8.75 -8.08 -18.88
C PHE A 90 -10.03 -8.49 -19.61
N GLY A 91 -10.88 -7.54 -20.00
CA GLY A 91 -12.17 -7.80 -20.67
C GLY A 91 -13.17 -8.58 -19.82
N LEU A 92 -13.03 -8.54 -18.49
CA LEU A 92 -13.91 -9.23 -17.55
C LEU A 92 -15.23 -8.44 -17.43
N THR A 93 -16.33 -9.04 -17.87
CA THR A 93 -17.68 -8.48 -17.80
C THR A 93 -18.46 -9.10 -16.63
N GLY A 94 -19.20 -8.29 -15.85
CA GLY A 94 -19.99 -8.76 -14.70
C GLY A 94 -19.85 -7.89 -13.44
N ASN A 95 -20.31 -8.38 -12.29
CA ASN A 95 -20.19 -7.68 -11.01
C ASN A 95 -18.71 -7.62 -10.57
N PRO A 96 -18.10 -6.43 -10.45
CA PRO A 96 -16.68 -6.30 -10.11
C PRO A 96 -16.33 -6.85 -8.73
N HIS A 97 -17.26 -6.83 -7.77
CA HIS A 97 -17.06 -7.42 -6.44
C HIS A 97 -17.02 -8.95 -6.46
N LEU A 98 -17.62 -9.58 -7.47
CA LEU A 98 -17.57 -11.03 -7.71
C LEU A 98 -16.56 -11.40 -8.79
N SER A 99 -15.73 -10.44 -9.24
CA SER A 99 -14.69 -10.72 -10.21
C SER A 99 -13.66 -11.69 -9.65
N VAL A 100 -13.09 -12.50 -10.54
CA VAL A 100 -12.00 -13.44 -10.21
C VAL A 100 -10.85 -12.72 -9.48
N LEU A 101 -10.55 -11.47 -9.85
CA LEU A 101 -9.51 -10.65 -9.19
C LEU A 101 -9.82 -10.35 -7.73
N HIS A 102 -11.08 -10.03 -7.40
CA HIS A 102 -11.50 -9.79 -6.02
C HIS A 102 -11.45 -11.08 -5.19
N ILE A 103 -11.92 -12.19 -5.75
CA ILE A 103 -11.87 -13.51 -5.09
C ILE A 103 -10.42 -13.90 -4.79
N ILE A 104 -9.53 -13.78 -5.78
CA ILE A 104 -8.10 -14.03 -5.59
C ILE A 104 -7.53 -13.12 -4.49
N SER A 105 -7.87 -11.83 -4.49
CA SER A 105 -7.42 -10.89 -3.46
C SER A 105 -7.88 -11.31 -2.06
N PHE A 106 -9.14 -11.72 -1.88
CA PHE A 106 -9.63 -12.22 -0.60
C PHE A 106 -8.90 -13.49 -0.14
N VAL A 107 -8.60 -14.40 -1.06
CA VAL A 107 -7.81 -15.61 -0.77
C VAL A 107 -6.39 -15.23 -0.32
N PHE A 108 -5.73 -14.29 -1.00
CA PHE A 108 -4.40 -13.83 -0.61
C PHE A 108 -4.41 -13.13 0.75
N ILE A 109 -5.40 -12.28 1.02
CA ILE A 109 -5.53 -11.58 2.30
C ILE A 109 -5.79 -12.61 3.42
N GLY A 110 -6.80 -13.46 3.27
CA GLY A 110 -7.14 -14.48 4.26
C GLY A 110 -6.01 -15.49 4.48
N GLY A 111 -5.41 -15.97 3.39
CA GLY A 111 -4.26 -16.87 3.42
C GLY A 111 -3.03 -16.23 4.05
N GLY A 112 -2.77 -14.95 3.78
CA GLY A 112 -1.69 -14.19 4.41
C GLY A 112 -1.88 -14.06 5.92
N PHE A 113 -3.09 -13.74 6.38
CA PHE A 113 -3.40 -13.72 7.81
C PHE A 113 -3.22 -15.10 8.46
N MET A 114 -3.72 -16.15 7.81
CA MET A 114 -3.55 -17.52 8.28
C MET A 114 -2.08 -17.92 8.37
N TYR A 115 -1.28 -17.58 7.36
CA TYR A 115 0.15 -17.87 7.33
C TYR A 115 0.91 -17.14 8.45
N VAL A 116 0.64 -15.85 8.66
CA VAL A 116 1.23 -15.08 9.76
C VAL A 116 0.85 -15.67 11.12
N HIS A 117 -0.41 -16.08 11.28
CA HIS A 117 -0.86 -16.74 12.50
C HIS A 117 -0.14 -18.06 12.75
N LEU A 118 -0.03 -18.91 11.73
CA LEU A 118 0.66 -20.19 11.81
C LEU A 118 2.14 -20.00 12.14
N ALA A 119 2.82 -19.08 11.44
CA ALA A 119 4.21 -18.76 11.70
C ALA A 119 4.44 -18.36 13.17
N HIS A 120 3.58 -17.50 13.73
CA HIS A 120 3.70 -17.12 15.15
C HIS A 120 3.48 -18.29 16.11
N THR A 121 2.55 -19.21 15.80
CA THR A 121 2.35 -20.42 16.61
C THR A 121 3.58 -21.32 16.57
N GLU A 122 4.14 -21.56 15.37
CA GLU A 122 5.37 -22.34 15.20
C GLU A 122 6.58 -21.71 15.93
N GLU A 123 6.74 -20.39 15.85
CA GLU A 123 7.79 -19.70 16.60
C GLU A 123 7.62 -19.86 18.12
N ALA A 124 6.39 -19.83 18.62
CA ALA A 124 6.11 -20.01 20.05
C ALA A 124 6.40 -21.44 20.52
N GLU A 125 6.09 -22.45 19.70
CA GLU A 125 6.42 -23.85 19.98
C GLU A 125 7.93 -24.12 19.90
N ALA A 126 8.61 -23.52 18.93
CA ALA A 126 10.06 -23.61 18.80
C ALA A 126 10.77 -22.98 20.02
N ARG A 127 10.29 -21.84 20.51
CA ARG A 127 10.80 -21.24 21.76
C ARG A 127 10.60 -22.16 22.96
N LYS A 128 9.45 -22.82 23.10
CA LYS A 128 9.20 -23.78 24.20
C LYS A 128 10.11 -25.01 24.13
N THR A 129 10.46 -25.46 22.93
CA THR A 129 11.22 -26.70 22.71
C THR A 129 12.72 -26.48 22.83
N PHE A 130 13.23 -25.36 22.30
CA PHE A 130 14.66 -25.10 22.16
C PHE A 130 15.18 -23.98 23.07
N ASP A 131 14.29 -23.26 23.76
CA ASP A 131 14.58 -22.24 24.77
C ASP A 131 15.71 -21.28 24.35
N GLU A 132 16.82 -21.20 25.10
CA GLU A 132 17.97 -20.34 24.81
C GLU A 132 18.56 -20.53 23.40
N GLY A 133 18.44 -21.74 22.83
CA GLY A 133 18.92 -22.06 21.48
C GLY A 133 18.15 -21.29 20.40
N TYR A 134 16.83 -21.19 20.56
CA TYR A 134 15.99 -20.44 19.63
C TYR A 134 16.20 -18.93 19.77
N ASP A 135 16.34 -18.42 20.99
CA ASP A 135 16.57 -16.99 21.22
C ASP A 135 17.89 -16.51 20.60
N ARG A 136 18.94 -17.34 20.69
CA ARG A 136 20.23 -17.06 20.03
C ARG A 136 20.12 -17.10 18.50
N TYR A 137 19.29 -17.99 17.96
CA TYR A 137 19.01 -18.07 16.52
C TYR A 137 18.22 -16.85 16.03
N GLY A 138 17.12 -16.51 16.69
CA GLY A 138 16.27 -15.36 16.34
C GLY A 138 16.99 -14.01 16.48
N ALA A 139 17.97 -13.92 17.38
CA ALA A 139 18.85 -12.76 17.48
C ALA A 139 19.74 -12.57 16.24
N GLN A 140 19.97 -13.62 15.43
CA GLN A 140 20.81 -13.59 14.24
C GLN A 140 19.98 -13.52 12.94
N VAL A 141 18.81 -14.19 12.91
CA VAL A 141 17.96 -14.31 11.73
C VAL A 141 16.63 -13.55 11.95
N PRO A 142 16.48 -12.33 11.42
CA PRO A 142 15.21 -11.60 11.47
C PRO A 142 14.15 -12.24 10.56
N GLY A 143 12.88 -12.18 10.95
CA GLY A 143 11.78 -12.84 10.23
C GLY A 143 11.57 -12.36 8.79
N TRP A 144 11.29 -11.07 8.59
CA TRP A 144 10.83 -10.56 7.27
C TRP A 144 11.91 -9.89 6.43
N PHE A 145 12.90 -9.23 7.06
CA PHE A 145 13.89 -8.42 6.35
C PHE A 145 15.31 -8.86 6.72
N PRO A 146 16.12 -9.36 5.78
CA PRO A 146 17.47 -9.82 6.07
C PRO A 146 18.37 -8.67 6.55
N ARG A 147 19.24 -8.93 7.53
CA ARG A 147 20.24 -7.96 7.98
C ARG A 147 21.29 -7.76 6.90
N LEU A 148 21.30 -6.60 6.27
CA LEU A 148 22.29 -6.24 5.24
C LEU A 148 23.71 -6.03 5.79
N ARG A 149 23.86 -5.87 7.11
CA ARG A 149 25.15 -5.62 7.77
C ARG A 149 25.36 -6.63 8.89
N ARG A 150 26.42 -7.44 8.80
CA ARG A 150 26.83 -8.33 9.89
C ARG A 150 27.29 -7.50 11.09
N PRO A 151 26.99 -7.91 12.34
CA PRO A 151 27.61 -7.33 13.52
C PRO A 151 29.13 -7.41 13.35
N ARG A 152 29.85 -6.32 13.64
CA ARG A 152 31.30 -6.34 13.69
C ARG A 152 31.69 -7.28 14.82
N THR A 153 32.18 -8.47 14.49
CA THR A 153 32.86 -9.31 15.47
C THR A 153 34.16 -8.59 15.79
N ASP A 154 34.18 -7.86 16.90
CA ASP A 154 35.42 -7.35 17.45
C ASP A 154 36.22 -8.59 17.87
N ARG A 155 37.19 -8.99 17.03
CA ARG A 155 38.23 -9.95 17.41
C ARG A 155 39.10 -9.24 18.46
N GLY A 156 38.69 -9.33 19.72
CA GLY A 156 39.55 -9.09 20.86
C GLY A 156 40.59 -10.20 20.94
N LEU A 157 41.82 -9.85 20.57
CA LEU A 157 43.09 -10.25 21.17
C LEU A 157 43.10 -11.58 21.95
N VAL A 158 43.72 -12.59 21.34
CA VAL A 158 44.53 -13.60 22.05
C VAL A 158 45.94 -13.51 21.49
#